data_AF-A0A441XA97-F1
#
_entry.id   AF-A0A441XA97-F1
#
_cell.length_a   1.000
_cell.length_b   1.000
_cell.length_c   1.000
_cell.angle_alpha   90.00
_cell.angle_beta   90.00
_cell.angle_gamma   90.00
#
_symmetry.space_group_name_H-M   'P 1'
#
loop_
_entity.id
_entity.type
_entity.pdbx_description
1 polymer ?
#
loop_
_entity_poly.entity_id
_entity_poly.type
_entity_poly.pdbx_seq_one_letter_code
_entity_poly.pdbx_strand_id
1 'polypeptide(L)'
;LEGEMSGRTEGGVQAPASANFPFRAASFGNITVALAPDRGRSTNRRADYHDPTLPPRHALIAFGLWLRKSLDVHALVHVGAHGTLEWLPGKTVALSETCFPEIVTGAVPVIYPFIVSNPGEAAQAKRRIAAVTLGHLPPPLTGAGLDENQQQLERLVDEYAQADGLDRRRRDRLARLIVETAEKTGLASEAGVAGTDAPDEALRRVDAWLCDLKDFAIKDGLHIFGRSAEGETDPLRQQSAAAEKSALI
;
A
#
# COMPACT_ATOMS: atom_id res chain seq x y z
N LEU A 1 3.75 -29.70 -21.83
CA LEU A 1 5.19 -29.79 -22.13
C LEU A 1 5.87 -28.69 -21.35
N GLU A 2 6.55 -29.12 -20.31
CA GLU A 2 7.17 -28.33 -19.27
C GLU A 2 8.24 -27.39 -19.84
N GLY A 3 8.34 -26.20 -19.24
CA GLY A 3 9.36 -25.20 -19.56
C GLY A 3 9.57 -24.31 -18.34
N GLU A 4 10.55 -24.68 -17.53
CA GLU A 4 10.89 -24.16 -16.22
C GLU A 4 10.94 -22.63 -16.10
N MET A 5 10.22 -22.11 -15.10
CA MET A 5 10.47 -20.79 -14.53
C MET A 5 11.77 -20.82 -13.72
N SER A 6 12.89 -20.43 -14.35
CA SER A 6 14.14 -20.16 -13.64
C SER A 6 14.21 -18.69 -13.24
N GLY A 7 13.83 -18.40 -12.00
CA GLY A 7 14.23 -17.18 -11.32
C GLY A 7 15.74 -17.22 -11.08
N ARG A 8 16.49 -16.39 -11.80
CA ARG A 8 17.86 -16.01 -11.42
C ARG A 8 17.94 -14.51 -11.23
N THR A 9 17.83 -14.10 -9.97
CA THR A 9 18.40 -12.84 -9.47
C THR A 9 19.81 -13.12 -9.00
N GLU A 10 20.77 -13.13 -9.92
CA GLU A 10 22.19 -13.09 -9.55
C GLU A 10 22.91 -11.99 -10.33
N GLY A 11 23.62 -11.16 -9.58
CA GLY A 11 24.40 -10.05 -10.11
C GLY A 11 25.16 -9.30 -9.02
N GLY A 12 25.72 -10.05 -8.05
CA GLY A 12 26.90 -9.63 -7.31
C GLY A 12 28.14 -10.20 -8.01
N VAL A 13 29.23 -9.42 -8.02
CA VAL A 13 30.48 -9.60 -8.80
C VAL A 13 30.40 -9.03 -10.21
N GLN A 14 31.04 -7.85 -10.37
CA GLN A 14 31.55 -7.24 -11.61
C GLN A 14 31.03 -7.86 -12.92
N ALA A 15 29.82 -7.48 -13.32
CA ALA A 15 29.43 -7.64 -14.71
C ALA A 15 30.41 -6.82 -15.58
N PRO A 16 30.94 -7.37 -16.69
CA PRO A 16 31.73 -6.59 -17.62
C PRO A 16 30.93 -5.35 -18.01
N ALA A 17 31.60 -4.22 -18.19
CA ALA A 17 30.97 -2.99 -18.65
C ALA A 17 30.35 -3.23 -20.04
N SER A 18 29.11 -3.69 -20.08
CA SER A 18 28.34 -3.73 -21.30
C SER A 18 28.19 -2.30 -21.76
N ALA A 19 28.58 -2.00 -23.00
CA ALA A 19 28.38 -0.68 -23.61
C ALA A 19 26.89 -0.28 -23.71
N ASN A 20 25.98 -1.18 -23.34
CA ASN A 20 24.54 -1.03 -23.49
C ASN A 20 23.83 -1.10 -22.13
N PHE A 21 22.72 -0.38 -22.01
CA PHE A 21 21.78 -0.45 -20.89
C PHE A 21 20.54 -1.27 -21.32
N PRO A 22 20.32 -2.47 -20.77
CA PRO A 22 19.15 -3.27 -21.11
C PRO A 22 17.90 -2.76 -20.36
N PHE A 23 16.77 -2.64 -21.07
CA PHE A 23 15.48 -2.28 -20.50
C PHE A 23 14.44 -3.35 -20.79
N ARG A 24 13.56 -3.61 -19.82
CA ARG A 24 12.40 -4.50 -20.01
C ARG A 24 11.23 -3.64 -20.46
N ALA A 25 10.81 -3.82 -21.71
CA ALA A 25 9.68 -3.12 -22.28
C ALA A 25 8.93 -4.00 -23.29
N ALA A 26 7.63 -3.76 -23.42
CA ALA A 26 6.77 -4.37 -24.43
C ALA A 26 5.94 -3.28 -25.12
N SER A 27 5.88 -3.32 -26.44
CA SER A 27 5.16 -2.33 -27.25
C SER A 27 3.89 -2.92 -27.86
N PHE A 28 2.82 -2.15 -27.79
CA PHE A 28 1.47 -2.45 -28.26
C PHE A 28 1.00 -1.26 -29.11
N GLY A 29 1.42 -1.23 -30.39
CA GLY A 29 1.22 -0.07 -31.25
C GLY A 29 1.95 1.16 -30.69
N ASN A 30 1.19 2.23 -30.39
CA ASN A 30 1.72 3.49 -29.88
C ASN A 30 1.91 3.50 -28.35
N ILE A 31 1.65 2.38 -27.67
CA ILE A 31 1.77 2.26 -26.22
C ILE A 31 2.94 1.33 -25.90
N THR A 32 3.90 1.80 -25.13
CA THR A 32 4.99 0.95 -24.61
C THR A 32 4.88 0.87 -23.10
N VAL A 33 4.79 -0.35 -22.59
CA VAL A 33 4.87 -0.65 -21.16
C VAL A 33 6.31 -0.98 -20.83
N ALA A 34 6.94 -0.20 -19.95
CA ALA A 34 8.34 -0.37 -19.59
C ALA A 34 8.53 -0.38 -18.08
N LEU A 35 9.47 -1.20 -17.60
CA LEU A 35 9.85 -1.25 -16.20
C LEU A 35 11.06 -0.35 -15.97
N ALA A 36 10.89 0.67 -15.14
CA ALA A 36 11.96 1.57 -14.77
C ALA A 36 13.08 0.79 -14.04
N PRO A 37 14.36 1.04 -14.34
CA PRO A 37 15.47 0.48 -13.59
C PRO A 37 15.44 0.90 -12.12
N ASP A 38 16.00 0.06 -11.25
CA ASP A 38 16.16 0.37 -9.83
C ASP A 38 16.96 1.68 -9.64
N ARG A 39 16.48 2.52 -8.70
CA ARG A 39 17.16 3.76 -8.31
C ARG A 39 18.57 3.50 -7.76
N GLY A 40 18.72 2.44 -6.95
CA GLY A 40 19.94 2.09 -6.21
C GLY A 40 20.53 0.73 -6.57
N ARG A 41 21.40 0.19 -5.69
CA ARG A 41 21.95 -1.17 -5.85
C ARG A 41 20.99 -2.20 -5.24
N SER A 42 20.81 -3.35 -5.88
CA SER A 42 19.87 -4.39 -5.42
C SER A 42 20.17 -4.89 -4.00
N THR A 43 21.44 -4.88 -3.60
CA THR A 43 21.90 -5.36 -2.29
C THR A 43 21.55 -4.42 -1.13
N ASN A 44 21.14 -3.18 -1.39
CA ASN A 44 20.82 -2.20 -0.33
C ASN A 44 19.59 -1.33 -0.65
N ARG A 45 18.59 -1.94 -1.29
CA ARG A 45 17.41 -1.25 -1.85
C ARG A 45 16.72 -0.31 -0.85
N ARG A 46 16.55 -0.72 0.41
CA ARG A 46 15.81 0.10 1.40
C ARG A 46 16.57 1.38 1.79
N ALA A 47 17.87 1.30 2.01
CA ALA A 47 18.68 2.46 2.39
C ALA A 47 18.81 3.45 1.22
N ASP A 48 19.10 2.95 0.02
CA ASP A 48 19.29 3.77 -1.18
C ASP A 48 18.00 4.50 -1.61
N TYR A 49 16.83 3.91 -1.40
CA TYR A 49 15.55 4.51 -1.80
C TYR A 49 15.15 5.71 -0.94
N HIS A 50 15.59 5.76 0.33
CA HIS A 50 15.27 6.83 1.27
C HIS A 50 16.37 7.88 1.41
N ASP A 51 17.53 7.70 0.77
CA ASP A 51 18.59 8.70 0.75
C ASP A 51 18.24 9.84 -0.24
N PRO A 52 17.97 11.08 0.22
CA PRO A 52 17.59 12.18 -0.66
C PRO A 52 18.78 12.74 -1.45
N THR A 53 20.01 12.35 -1.13
CA THR A 53 21.25 12.87 -1.71
C THR A 53 21.87 11.93 -2.72
N LEU A 54 21.53 10.63 -2.68
CA LEU A 54 22.07 9.62 -3.57
C LEU A 54 21.61 9.85 -5.02
N PRO A 55 22.52 10.19 -5.95
CA PRO A 55 22.18 10.34 -7.36
C PRO A 55 21.69 9.01 -7.97
N PRO A 56 20.80 9.06 -8.97
CA PRO A 56 20.37 7.87 -9.68
C PRO A 56 21.52 7.21 -10.41
N ARG A 57 21.42 5.89 -10.60
CA ARG A 57 22.36 5.16 -11.44
C ARG A 57 22.23 5.59 -12.91
N HIS A 58 23.32 5.45 -13.67
CA HIS A 58 23.34 5.74 -15.11
C HIS A 58 22.25 4.98 -15.87
N ALA A 59 21.84 3.79 -15.41
CA ALA A 59 20.75 3.03 -16.01
C ALA A 59 19.42 3.80 -16.01
N LEU A 60 19.09 4.51 -14.93
CA LEU A 60 17.85 5.30 -14.85
C LEU A 60 17.91 6.54 -15.75
N ILE A 61 19.09 7.17 -15.85
CA ILE A 61 19.31 8.30 -16.77
C ILE A 61 19.19 7.82 -18.22
N ALA A 62 19.85 6.70 -18.56
CA ALA A 62 19.77 6.08 -19.87
C ALA A 62 18.33 5.68 -20.23
N PHE A 63 17.55 5.21 -19.25
CA PHE A 63 16.13 4.89 -19.43
C PHE A 63 15.31 6.14 -19.79
N GLY A 64 15.48 7.24 -19.05
CA GLY A 64 14.83 8.52 -19.38
C GLY A 64 15.24 9.08 -20.74
N LEU A 65 16.52 8.95 -21.12
CA LEU A 65 17.00 9.31 -22.45
C LEU A 65 16.38 8.42 -23.54
N TRP A 66 16.33 7.12 -23.33
CA TRP A 66 15.69 6.18 -24.26
C TRP A 66 14.22 6.52 -24.47
N LEU A 67 13.45 6.77 -23.40
CA LEU A 67 12.06 7.19 -23.48
C LEU A 67 11.89 8.46 -24.35
N ARG A 68 12.74 9.48 -24.14
CA ARG A 68 12.60 10.79 -24.78
C ARG A 68 13.19 10.91 -26.17
N LYS A 69 14.26 10.17 -26.46
CA LYS A 69 15.09 10.39 -27.66
C LYS A 69 15.05 9.23 -28.63
N SER A 70 14.79 8.01 -28.13
CA SER A 70 14.72 6.82 -28.99
C SER A 70 13.28 6.39 -29.20
N LEU A 71 12.49 6.30 -28.13
CA LEU A 71 11.07 5.99 -28.20
C LEU A 71 10.22 7.22 -28.54
N ASP A 72 10.74 8.42 -28.22
CA ASP A 72 10.11 9.72 -28.48
C ASP A 72 8.67 9.80 -27.92
N VAL A 73 8.53 9.47 -26.63
CA VAL A 73 7.21 9.45 -26.00
C VAL A 73 6.61 10.85 -25.88
N HIS A 74 5.34 10.97 -26.27
CA HIS A 74 4.57 12.21 -26.13
C HIS A 74 4.07 12.46 -24.70
N ALA A 75 3.91 11.39 -23.91
CA ALA A 75 3.49 11.44 -22.51
C ALA A 75 3.97 10.20 -21.77
N LEU A 76 4.13 10.32 -20.45
CA LEU A 76 4.44 9.23 -19.54
C LEU A 76 3.26 8.99 -18.60
N VAL A 77 2.71 7.78 -18.60
CA VAL A 77 1.78 7.33 -17.56
C VAL A 77 2.56 6.59 -16.49
N HIS A 78 2.75 7.23 -15.33
CA HIS A 78 3.42 6.62 -14.18
C HIS A 78 2.40 5.81 -13.38
N VAL A 79 2.63 4.51 -13.17
CA VAL A 79 1.73 3.64 -12.42
C VAL A 79 2.43 3.11 -11.17
N GLY A 80 1.89 3.43 -9.99
CA GLY A 80 2.45 3.02 -8.69
C GLY A 80 2.13 4.03 -7.60
N ALA A 81 2.30 3.65 -6.33
CA ALA A 81 2.11 4.57 -5.20
C ALA A 81 3.40 5.31 -4.81
N HIS A 82 4.57 4.77 -5.19
CA HIS A 82 5.89 5.27 -4.80
C HIS A 82 6.82 5.27 -6.02
N GLY A 83 6.72 6.32 -6.82
CA GLY A 83 7.69 6.55 -7.89
C GLY A 83 9.05 6.86 -7.30
N THR A 84 10.13 6.55 -7.99
CA THR A 84 11.49 6.97 -7.56
C THR A 84 11.86 8.35 -8.08
N LEU A 85 11.18 8.78 -9.15
CA LEU A 85 11.53 9.93 -9.97
C LEU A 85 11.36 11.24 -9.19
N GLU A 86 10.21 11.44 -8.56
CA GLU A 86 9.85 12.60 -7.76
C GLU A 86 10.68 12.73 -6.47
N TRP A 87 11.49 11.72 -6.13
CA TRP A 87 12.38 11.70 -4.97
C TRP A 87 13.87 11.75 -5.33
N LEU A 88 14.23 11.82 -6.62
CA LEU A 88 15.63 11.96 -7.02
C LEU A 88 16.22 13.29 -6.50
N PRO A 89 17.54 13.37 -6.28
CA PRO A 89 18.15 14.57 -5.73
C PRO A 89 17.96 15.81 -6.61
N GLY A 90 17.83 16.97 -5.96
CA GLY A 90 17.62 18.25 -6.61
C GLY A 90 16.82 19.20 -5.72
N LYS A 91 16.37 20.30 -6.31
CA LYS A 91 15.51 21.28 -5.62
C LYS A 91 14.19 20.64 -5.16
N THR A 92 13.59 21.22 -4.13
CA THR A 92 12.31 20.76 -3.55
C THR A 92 11.10 21.10 -4.44
N VAL A 93 11.18 22.16 -5.22
CA VAL A 93 10.19 22.63 -6.21
C VAL A 93 10.91 23.51 -7.25
N ALA A 94 10.27 23.75 -8.39
CA ALA A 94 10.81 24.58 -9.47
C ALA A 94 12.22 24.12 -9.88
N LEU A 95 12.28 22.90 -10.41
CA LEU A 95 13.53 22.23 -10.72
C LEU A 95 14.36 23.01 -11.75
N SER A 96 15.69 22.92 -11.61
CA SER A 96 16.63 23.36 -12.64
C SER A 96 17.00 22.19 -13.56
N GLU A 97 17.62 22.51 -14.70
CA GLU A 97 18.21 21.54 -15.63
C GLU A 97 19.22 20.57 -14.99
N THR A 98 19.79 20.95 -13.84
CA THR A 98 20.72 20.13 -13.06
C THR A 98 20.05 19.21 -12.03
N CYS A 99 18.72 19.29 -11.87
CA CYS A 99 17.98 18.41 -10.97
C CYS A 99 17.73 17.06 -11.66
N PHE A 100 17.95 15.95 -10.96
CA PHE A 100 17.83 14.63 -11.58
C PHE A 100 16.46 14.28 -12.16
N PRO A 101 15.31 14.68 -11.55
CA PRO A 101 14.02 14.44 -12.19
C PRO A 101 13.94 15.11 -13.57
N GLU A 102 14.42 16.35 -13.70
CA GLU A 102 14.49 17.09 -14.97
C GLU A 102 15.44 16.43 -15.97
N ILE A 103 16.59 15.95 -15.51
CA ILE A 103 17.55 15.22 -16.36
C ILE A 103 16.91 13.94 -16.92
N VAL A 104 16.09 13.23 -16.15
CA VAL A 104 15.48 11.95 -16.54
C VAL A 104 14.28 12.16 -17.46
N THR A 105 13.28 12.96 -17.06
CA THR A 105 12.02 13.13 -17.83
C THR A 105 11.96 14.39 -18.68
N GLY A 106 12.75 15.40 -18.38
CA GLY A 106 12.66 16.72 -19.02
C GLY A 106 11.23 17.22 -19.11
N ALA A 107 10.87 17.78 -20.26
CA ALA A 107 9.56 18.35 -20.53
C ALA A 107 8.45 17.34 -20.90
N VAL A 108 8.68 16.01 -20.78
CA VAL A 108 7.64 15.03 -21.10
C VAL A 108 6.48 15.17 -20.10
N PRO A 109 5.23 15.36 -20.55
CA PRO A 109 4.07 15.37 -19.67
C PRO A 109 3.95 14.07 -18.87
N VAL A 110 3.80 14.19 -17.55
CA VAL A 110 3.62 13.04 -16.66
C VAL A 110 2.18 12.98 -16.18
N ILE A 111 1.47 11.91 -16.53
CA ILE A 111 0.14 11.56 -16.03
C ILE A 111 0.33 10.51 -14.95
N TYR A 112 -0.29 10.71 -13.78
CA TYR A 112 -0.02 9.86 -12.63
C TYR A 112 -1.31 9.51 -11.88
N PRO A 113 -1.93 8.34 -12.13
CA PRO A 113 -2.94 7.79 -11.24
C PRO A 113 -2.41 7.68 -9.81
N PHE A 114 -3.05 8.35 -8.86
CA PHE A 114 -2.55 8.49 -7.49
C PHE A 114 -3.65 8.21 -6.47
N ILE A 115 -3.33 7.49 -5.40
CA ILE A 115 -4.30 7.14 -4.36
C ILE A 115 -4.74 8.38 -3.58
N VAL A 116 -6.06 8.59 -3.44
CA VAL A 116 -6.61 9.80 -2.79
C VAL A 116 -6.24 9.91 -1.32
N SER A 117 -5.93 8.80 -0.65
CA SER A 117 -5.52 8.77 0.76
C SER A 117 -4.06 9.19 0.99
N ASN A 118 -3.28 9.47 -0.06
CA ASN A 118 -1.88 9.89 0.06
C ASN A 118 -1.60 11.25 -0.62
N PRO A 119 -2.23 12.35 -0.15
CA PRO A 119 -2.08 13.67 -0.76
C PRO A 119 -0.68 14.26 -0.59
N GLY A 120 0.08 13.85 0.44
CA GLY A 120 1.42 14.34 0.71
C GLY A 120 2.41 13.95 -0.39
N GLU A 121 2.42 12.68 -0.79
CA GLU A 121 3.26 12.21 -1.89
C GLU A 121 2.76 12.71 -3.25
N ALA A 122 1.44 12.81 -3.44
CA ALA A 122 0.87 13.41 -4.64
C ALA A 122 1.34 14.86 -4.84
N ALA A 123 1.46 15.64 -3.76
CA ALA A 123 2.00 17.00 -3.81
C ALA A 123 3.47 17.03 -4.26
N GLN A 124 4.27 16.05 -3.85
CA GLN A 124 5.66 15.92 -4.28
C GLN A 124 5.75 15.66 -5.79
N ALA A 125 4.94 14.72 -6.31
CA ALA A 125 4.88 14.43 -7.73
C ALA A 125 4.47 15.67 -8.54
N LYS A 126 3.44 16.41 -8.10
CA LYS A 126 3.02 17.67 -8.75
C LYS A 126 4.15 18.71 -8.80
N ARG A 127 4.87 18.90 -7.69
CA ARG A 127 5.88 19.96 -7.54
C ARG A 127 7.20 19.66 -8.23
N ARG A 128 7.59 18.39 -8.31
CA ARG A 128 8.94 17.99 -8.75
C ARG A 128 8.96 17.36 -10.13
N ILE A 129 7.87 16.77 -10.59
CA ILE A 129 7.82 16.15 -11.93
C ILE A 129 6.63 16.65 -12.75
N ALA A 130 6.04 17.77 -12.33
CA ALA A 130 4.89 18.40 -12.98
C ALA A 130 3.74 17.41 -13.26
N ALA A 131 3.57 16.41 -12.39
CA ALA A 131 2.61 15.35 -12.64
C ALA A 131 1.16 15.86 -12.59
N VAL A 132 0.39 15.49 -13.60
CA VAL A 132 -1.07 15.57 -13.59
C VAL A 132 -1.59 14.35 -12.83
N THR A 133 -1.91 14.56 -11.55
CA THR A 133 -2.37 13.45 -10.70
C THR A 133 -3.85 13.17 -10.92
N LEU A 134 -4.19 11.94 -11.30
CA LEU A 134 -5.57 11.47 -11.43
C LEU A 134 -5.90 10.67 -10.16
N GLY A 135 -6.74 11.24 -9.28
CA GLY A 135 -7.09 10.60 -8.01
C GLY A 135 -7.85 9.30 -8.23
N HIS A 136 -7.50 8.24 -7.49
CA HIS A 136 -8.26 6.99 -7.45
C HIS A 136 -8.57 6.53 -6.03
N LEU A 137 -9.65 5.77 -5.90
CA LEU A 137 -10.13 5.19 -4.66
C LEU A 137 -9.07 4.27 -4.03
N PRO A 138 -9.05 4.17 -2.68
CA PRO A 138 -8.37 3.08 -2.02
C PRO A 138 -9.08 1.75 -2.32
N PRO A 139 -8.39 0.62 -2.11
CA PRO A 139 -9.02 -0.71 -2.13
C PRO A 139 -10.28 -0.74 -1.26
N PRO A 140 -11.27 -1.60 -1.59
CA PRO A 140 -12.44 -1.75 -0.74
C PRO A 140 -12.00 -2.20 0.66
N LEU A 141 -12.77 -1.77 1.66
CA LEU A 141 -12.53 -2.14 3.04
C LEU A 141 -13.54 -3.22 3.44
N THR A 142 -13.07 -4.20 4.21
CA THR A 142 -13.91 -5.20 4.87
C THR A 142 -13.60 -5.20 6.37
N GLY A 143 -14.52 -5.71 7.18
CA GLY A 143 -14.23 -5.93 8.60
C GLY A 143 -13.13 -6.97 8.74
N ALA A 144 -12.23 -6.80 9.72
CA ALA A 144 -11.16 -7.76 9.97
C ALA A 144 -11.68 -9.20 10.19
N GLY A 145 -12.95 -9.33 10.62
CA GLY A 145 -13.51 -10.57 11.10
C GLY A 145 -12.90 -10.96 12.44
N LEU A 146 -13.51 -11.92 13.12
CA LEU A 146 -12.95 -12.52 14.32
C LEU A 146 -12.42 -13.90 13.97
N ASP A 147 -11.23 -14.24 14.45
CA ASP A 147 -10.74 -15.62 14.41
C ASP A 147 -11.54 -16.54 15.36
N GLU A 148 -11.28 -17.84 15.35
CA GLU A 148 -12.05 -18.80 16.16
C GLU A 148 -12.00 -18.50 17.67
N ASN A 149 -10.85 -18.05 18.18
CA ASN A 149 -10.66 -17.73 19.60
C ASN A 149 -11.40 -16.44 19.96
N GLN A 150 -11.33 -15.44 19.10
CA GLN A 150 -12.03 -14.16 19.23
C GLN A 150 -13.54 -14.34 19.15
N GLN A 151 -14.05 -15.17 18.24
CA GLN A 151 -15.48 -15.54 18.16
C GLN A 151 -15.93 -16.32 19.39
N GLN A 152 -15.09 -17.23 19.91
CA GLN A 152 -15.41 -17.93 21.14
C GLN A 152 -15.50 -16.97 22.32
N LEU A 153 -14.59 -16.00 22.42
CA LEU A 153 -14.58 -15.00 23.47
C LEU A 153 -15.80 -14.07 23.36
N GLU A 154 -16.15 -13.64 22.16
CA GLU A 154 -17.36 -12.87 21.87
C GLU A 154 -18.63 -13.58 22.35
N ARG A 155 -18.81 -14.86 21.97
CA ARG A 155 -19.98 -15.65 22.42
C ARG A 155 -20.09 -15.70 23.95
N LEU A 156 -18.95 -15.84 24.64
CA LEU A 156 -18.93 -15.88 26.10
C LEU A 156 -19.31 -14.53 26.72
N VAL A 157 -18.84 -13.41 26.14
CA VAL A 157 -19.19 -12.05 26.56
C VAL A 157 -20.68 -11.76 26.32
N ASP A 158 -21.22 -12.14 25.17
CA ASP A 158 -22.66 -12.02 24.86
C ASP A 158 -23.52 -12.83 25.85
N GLU A 159 -23.13 -14.06 26.15
CA GLU A 159 -23.80 -14.88 27.16
C GLU A 159 -23.71 -14.27 28.56
N TYR A 160 -22.59 -13.64 28.91
CA TYR A 160 -22.42 -12.94 30.18
C TYR A 160 -23.38 -11.75 30.28
N ALA A 161 -23.49 -10.94 29.23
CA ALA A 161 -24.42 -9.82 29.16
C ALA A 161 -25.88 -10.28 29.28
N GLN A 162 -26.25 -11.41 28.66
CA GLN A 162 -27.59 -11.99 28.79
C GLN A 162 -27.88 -12.54 30.19
N ALA A 163 -26.86 -13.07 30.89
CA ALA A 163 -27.02 -13.58 32.25
C ALA A 163 -27.08 -12.47 33.30
N ASP A 164 -26.65 -11.25 32.95
CA ASP A 164 -26.66 -10.13 33.87
C ASP A 164 -28.10 -9.73 34.25
N GLY A 165 -28.34 -9.53 35.54
CA GLY A 165 -29.67 -9.27 36.10
C GLY A 165 -30.63 -10.47 36.17
N LEU A 166 -30.34 -11.60 35.50
CA LEU A 166 -31.21 -12.79 35.47
C LEU A 166 -30.71 -13.95 36.34
N ASP A 167 -29.41 -14.29 36.26
CA ASP A 167 -28.82 -15.38 37.03
C ASP A 167 -27.38 -15.03 37.46
N ARG A 168 -27.25 -14.55 38.71
CA ARG A 168 -25.95 -14.19 39.31
C ARG A 168 -24.95 -15.35 39.32
N ARG A 169 -25.40 -16.59 39.57
CA ARG A 169 -24.49 -17.74 39.62
C ARG A 169 -23.96 -18.09 38.24
N ARG A 170 -24.79 -17.96 37.19
CA ARG A 170 -24.34 -18.13 35.81
C ARG A 170 -23.39 -17.01 35.40
N ARG A 171 -23.72 -15.76 35.74
CA ARG A 171 -22.87 -14.58 35.49
C ARG A 171 -21.46 -14.77 36.07
N ASP A 172 -21.34 -15.16 37.33
CA ASP A 172 -20.04 -15.34 37.99
C ASP A 172 -19.19 -16.46 37.35
N ARG A 173 -19.84 -17.52 36.84
CA ARG A 173 -19.14 -18.60 36.11
C ARG A 173 -18.66 -18.13 34.73
N LEU A 174 -19.50 -17.39 34.01
CA LEU A 174 -19.15 -16.83 32.71
C LEU A 174 -18.02 -15.81 32.83
N ALA A 175 -18.03 -14.96 33.87
CA ALA A 175 -16.93 -14.03 34.17
C ALA A 175 -15.57 -14.72 34.24
N ARG A 176 -15.48 -15.80 35.03
CA ARG A 176 -14.25 -16.58 35.17
C ARG A 176 -13.85 -17.25 33.86
N LEU A 177 -14.83 -17.81 33.15
CA LEU A 177 -14.58 -18.50 31.88
C LEU A 177 -14.06 -17.55 30.80
N ILE A 178 -14.56 -16.32 30.72
CA ILE A 178 -14.09 -15.29 29.79
C ILE A 178 -12.61 -14.96 30.08
N VAL A 179 -12.28 -14.67 31.34
CA VAL A 179 -10.89 -14.33 31.73
C VAL A 179 -9.95 -15.51 31.47
N GLU A 180 -10.31 -16.72 31.88
CA GLU A 180 -9.50 -17.92 31.60
C GLU A 180 -9.31 -18.18 30.10
N THR A 181 -10.35 -17.96 29.30
CA THR A 181 -10.29 -18.15 27.84
C THR A 181 -9.38 -17.10 27.21
N ALA A 182 -9.49 -15.83 27.63
CA ALA A 182 -8.63 -14.75 27.17
C ALA A 182 -7.15 -14.99 27.56
N GLU A 183 -6.88 -15.51 28.76
CA GLU A 183 -5.52 -15.85 29.18
C GLU A 183 -4.94 -17.02 28.39
N LYS A 184 -5.71 -18.12 28.22
CA LYS A 184 -5.26 -19.32 27.49
C LYS A 184 -4.95 -19.04 26.02
N THR A 185 -5.68 -18.11 25.41
CA THR A 185 -5.53 -17.75 23.99
C THR A 185 -4.53 -16.61 23.77
N GLY A 186 -4.04 -15.96 24.83
CA GLY A 186 -3.16 -14.79 24.75
C GLY A 186 -3.90 -13.46 24.55
N LEU A 187 -5.20 -13.50 24.29
CA LEU A 187 -6.04 -12.33 24.02
C LEU A 187 -6.17 -11.38 25.22
N ALA A 188 -5.96 -11.86 26.45
CA ALA A 188 -5.92 -11.01 27.64
C ALA A 188 -4.82 -9.93 27.53
N SER A 189 -3.65 -10.29 27.01
CA SER A 189 -2.56 -9.32 26.79
C SER A 189 -2.89 -8.34 25.67
N GLU A 190 -3.58 -8.79 24.62
CA GLU A 190 -3.97 -7.94 23.48
C GLU A 190 -5.06 -6.94 23.86
N ALA A 191 -6.01 -7.35 24.70
CA ALA A 191 -7.04 -6.49 25.31
C ALA A 191 -6.49 -5.59 26.43
N GLY A 192 -5.21 -5.69 26.77
CA GLY A 192 -4.58 -4.87 27.81
C GLY A 192 -5.08 -5.18 29.22
N VAL A 193 -5.47 -6.43 29.49
CA VAL A 193 -5.81 -6.93 30.82
C VAL A 193 -4.53 -7.18 31.60
N ALA A 194 -4.38 -6.54 32.76
CA ALA A 194 -3.28 -6.80 33.67
C ALA A 194 -3.62 -7.99 34.58
N GLY A 195 -2.62 -8.79 34.98
CA GLY A 195 -2.81 -9.89 35.93
C GLY A 195 -3.26 -9.48 37.34
N THR A 196 -3.30 -8.17 37.62
CA THR A 196 -3.80 -7.58 38.87
C THR A 196 -5.20 -6.99 38.75
N ASP A 197 -5.80 -6.99 37.55
CA ASP A 197 -7.10 -6.38 37.34
C ASP A 197 -8.20 -7.15 38.10
N ALA A 198 -9.15 -6.40 38.65
CA ALA A 198 -10.35 -7.02 39.18
C ALA A 198 -11.13 -7.69 38.03
N PRO A 199 -11.82 -8.82 38.26
CA PRO A 199 -12.53 -9.55 37.21
C PRO A 199 -13.47 -8.68 36.36
N ASP A 200 -14.19 -7.75 36.97
CA ASP A 200 -15.10 -6.83 36.26
C ASP A 200 -14.38 -5.77 35.40
N GLU A 201 -13.14 -5.42 35.75
CA GLU A 201 -12.29 -4.53 34.95
C GLU A 201 -11.72 -5.30 33.76
N ALA A 202 -11.23 -6.53 33.98
CA ALA A 202 -10.75 -7.41 32.92
C ALA A 202 -11.83 -7.68 31.86
N LEU A 203 -13.07 -7.95 32.31
CA LEU A 203 -14.21 -8.14 31.42
C LEU A 203 -14.53 -6.91 30.56
N ARG A 204 -14.54 -5.72 31.17
CA ARG A 204 -14.78 -4.46 30.43
C ARG A 204 -13.70 -4.20 29.38
N ARG A 205 -12.44 -4.55 29.66
CA ARG A 205 -11.33 -4.41 28.70
C ARG A 205 -11.47 -5.38 27.53
N VAL A 206 -11.81 -6.64 27.82
CA VAL A 206 -12.06 -7.66 26.78
C VAL A 206 -13.23 -7.25 25.88
N ASP A 207 -14.33 -6.76 26.45
CA ASP A 207 -15.50 -6.29 25.69
C ASP A 207 -15.16 -5.08 24.81
N ALA A 208 -14.49 -4.07 25.36
CA ALA A 208 -14.05 -2.90 24.60
C ALA A 208 -13.11 -3.28 23.44
N TRP A 209 -12.15 -4.17 23.70
CA TRP A 209 -11.23 -4.66 22.68
C TRP A 209 -11.94 -5.45 21.57
N LEU A 210 -12.91 -6.30 21.91
CA LEU A 210 -13.74 -7.01 20.92
C LEU A 210 -14.58 -6.05 20.08
N CYS A 211 -15.09 -4.96 20.67
CA CYS A 211 -15.78 -3.90 19.92
C CYS A 211 -14.84 -3.20 18.93
N ASP A 212 -13.66 -2.78 19.40
CA ASP A 212 -12.66 -2.11 18.56
C ASP A 212 -12.20 -3.00 17.39
N LEU A 213 -12.04 -4.30 17.64
CA LEU A 213 -11.63 -5.27 16.62
C LEU A 213 -12.70 -5.48 15.54
N LYS A 214 -13.98 -5.48 15.93
CA LYS A 214 -15.11 -5.55 14.98
C LYS A 214 -15.22 -4.29 14.12
N ASP A 215 -14.92 -3.14 14.70
CA ASP A 215 -14.91 -1.86 14.00
C ASP A 215 -13.63 -1.65 13.15
N PHE A 216 -12.66 -2.55 13.26
CA PHE A 216 -11.41 -2.47 12.51
C PHE A 216 -11.61 -2.82 11.03
N ALA A 217 -11.50 -1.80 10.17
CA ALA A 217 -11.59 -1.96 8.74
C ALA A 217 -10.21 -2.29 8.13
N ILE A 218 -10.12 -3.41 7.44
CA ILE A 218 -8.93 -3.83 6.69
C ILE A 218 -9.18 -3.73 5.18
N LYS A 219 -8.09 -3.68 4.40
CA LYS A 219 -8.19 -3.67 2.93
C LYS A 219 -8.53 -5.07 2.41
N ASP A 220 -9.60 -5.17 1.63
CA ASP A 220 -10.05 -6.40 0.97
C ASP A 220 -9.59 -6.42 -0.49
N GLY A 221 -8.35 -6.84 -0.73
CA GLY A 221 -7.78 -6.92 -2.08
C GLY A 221 -7.24 -5.59 -2.61
N LEU A 222 -7.37 -5.39 -3.93
CA LEU A 222 -6.76 -4.29 -4.66
C LEU A 222 -7.81 -3.48 -5.43
N HIS A 223 -7.57 -2.18 -5.56
CA HIS A 223 -8.36 -1.31 -6.43
C HIS A 223 -8.02 -1.55 -7.90
N ILE A 224 -9.04 -1.52 -8.77
CA ILE A 224 -8.87 -1.49 -10.22
C ILE A 224 -9.36 -0.13 -10.71
N PHE A 225 -8.43 0.67 -11.24
CA PHE A 225 -8.72 2.04 -11.70
C PHE A 225 -9.91 2.08 -12.66
N GLY A 226 -10.87 2.96 -12.40
CA GLY A 226 -12.07 3.12 -13.21
C GLY A 226 -13.11 2.01 -13.07
N ARG A 227 -12.98 1.11 -12.09
CA ARG A 227 -13.95 0.05 -11.79
C ARG A 227 -14.43 0.13 -10.34
N SER A 228 -15.72 -0.03 -10.17
CA SER A 228 -16.32 -0.25 -8.85
C SER A 228 -16.17 -1.73 -8.47
N ALA A 229 -16.07 -2.02 -7.17
CA ALA A 229 -16.01 -3.40 -6.69
C ALA A 229 -17.34 -4.12 -7.00
N GLU A 230 -17.28 -5.43 -7.23
CA GLU A 230 -18.49 -6.23 -7.38
C GLU A 230 -19.30 -6.18 -6.08
N GLY A 231 -20.59 -5.83 -6.18
CA GLY A 231 -21.45 -5.68 -5.00
C GLY A 231 -21.27 -4.37 -4.22
N GLU A 232 -20.50 -3.41 -4.73
CA GLU A 232 -20.37 -2.09 -4.10
C GLU A 232 -21.73 -1.42 -3.94
N THR A 233 -22.13 -1.13 -2.71
CA THR A 233 -23.41 -0.48 -2.40
C THR A 233 -23.29 1.02 -2.16
N ASP A 234 -22.07 1.55 -1.94
CA ASP A 234 -21.86 2.98 -1.71
C ASP A 234 -21.94 3.77 -3.03
N PRO A 235 -22.96 4.64 -3.21
CA PRO A 235 -23.12 5.43 -4.43
C PRO A 235 -21.96 6.39 -4.68
N LEU A 236 -21.29 6.89 -3.64
CA LEU A 236 -20.13 7.79 -3.79
C LEU A 236 -18.92 7.04 -4.35
N ARG A 237 -18.73 5.78 -3.96
CA ARG A 237 -17.65 4.93 -4.50
C ARG A 237 -17.94 4.56 -5.95
N GLN A 238 -19.19 4.23 -6.30
CA GLN A 238 -19.59 4.01 -7.69
C GLN A 238 -19.36 5.26 -8.55
N GLN A 239 -19.76 6.44 -8.06
CA GLN A 239 -19.54 7.71 -8.76
C GLN A 239 -18.04 8.01 -8.93
N SER A 240 -17.24 7.76 -7.89
CA SER A 240 -15.79 7.97 -7.93
C SER A 240 -15.12 7.06 -8.97
N ALA A 241 -15.50 5.78 -9.04
CA ALA A 241 -15.00 4.87 -10.07
C ALA A 241 -15.42 5.31 -11.49
N ALA A 242 -16.63 5.85 -11.67
CA ALA A 242 -17.06 6.41 -12.94
C ALA A 242 -16.27 7.68 -13.32
N ALA A 243 -15.96 8.53 -12.33
CA ALA A 243 -15.14 9.73 -12.51
C ALA A 243 -13.69 9.37 -12.87
N GLU A 244 -13.09 8.37 -12.21
CA GLU A 244 -11.78 7.83 -12.58
C GLU A 244 -11.73 7.40 -14.04
N LYS A 245 -12.73 6.61 -14.48
CA LYS A 245 -12.83 6.14 -15.87
C LYS A 245 -12.94 7.30 -16.86
N SER A 246 -13.71 8.33 -16.50
CA SER A 246 -13.92 9.52 -17.34
C SER A 246 -12.70 10.44 -17.37
N ALA A 247 -11.87 10.45 -16.32
CA ALA A 247 -10.68 11.29 -16.26
C ALA A 247 -9.52 10.78 -17.14
N LEU A 248 -9.60 9.54 -17.61
CA LEU A 248 -8.58 8.91 -18.46
C LEU A 248 -8.92 8.98 -19.97
N ILE A 249 -10.18 9.30 -20.31
CA ILE A 249 -10.74 9.36 -21.67
C ILE A 249 -10.96 10.83 -22.06
#